data_AF-A0A7N2MTC6-F1
#
_entry.id   AF-A0A7N2MTC6-F1
#
_cell.length_a   1.000
_cell.length_b   1.000
_cell.length_c   1.000
_cell.angle_alpha   90.00
_cell.angle_beta   90.00
_cell.angle_gamma   90.00
#
_symmetry.space_group_name_H-M   'P 1'
#
loop_
_entity.id
_entity.type
_entity.pdbx_description
1 polymer ?
#
loop_
_entity_poly.entity_id
_entity_poly.type
_entity_poly.pdbx_seq_one_letter_code
_entity_poly.pdbx_strand_id
1 'polypeptide(L)'
;MSYRMVSIDIEFPGIVYRPVNVDKHELGKVPPIWNYQVIRDNVNSNIIQLGLALCDDKGSLPHFGTGCQYVWEFNFNNFDVYNDLQNPESIELLERQGIDFDKNLKEGIDSADFAALMLESGLLGDHSAFTWVTFHGAYDIAYLMKILIRQPLPYDLMGFMNPSL
;
A
#
# COMPACT_ATOMS: atom_id res chain seq x y z
N MET A 1 -21.46 11.99 7.35
CA MET A 1 -20.75 11.01 6.49
C MET A 1 -21.20 9.61 6.88
N SER A 2 -21.64 8.81 5.91
CA SER A 2 -22.17 7.44 6.15
C SER A 2 -21.08 6.36 6.09
N TYR A 3 -20.05 6.53 5.27
CA TYR A 3 -18.96 5.56 5.12
C TYR A 3 -17.74 6.03 5.91
N ARG A 4 -17.43 5.35 7.01
CA ARG A 4 -16.36 5.73 7.96
C ARG A 4 -15.27 4.67 8.10
N MET A 5 -15.43 3.51 7.49
CA MET A 5 -14.41 2.48 7.44
C MET A 5 -13.70 2.53 6.09
N VAL A 6 -12.37 2.53 6.13
CA VAL A 6 -11.50 2.51 4.94
C VAL A 6 -10.68 1.24 5.01
N SER A 7 -10.89 0.31 4.08
CA SER A 7 -10.05 -0.87 3.93
C SER A 7 -9.07 -0.65 2.78
N ILE A 8 -7.81 -1.00 2.98
CA ILE A 8 -6.80 -1.01 1.92
C ILE A 8 -6.08 -2.35 1.84
N ASP A 9 -5.56 -2.63 0.66
CA ASP A 9 -4.67 -3.75 0.36
C ASP A 9 -3.70 -3.30 -0.75
N ILE A 10 -2.45 -3.74 -0.73
CA ILE A 10 -1.42 -3.25 -1.66
C ILE A 10 -0.65 -4.41 -2.28
N GLU A 11 -0.53 -4.35 -3.61
CA GLU A 11 0.37 -5.23 -4.35
C GLU A 11 1.69 -4.51 -4.65
N PHE A 12 2.79 -5.22 -4.40
CA PHE A 12 4.15 -4.69 -4.50
C PHE A 12 5.11 -5.82 -4.93
N PRO A 13 6.34 -5.52 -5.39
CA PRO A 13 7.20 -6.50 -6.05
C PRO A 13 7.87 -7.51 -5.10
N GLY A 14 7.28 -7.72 -3.93
CA GLY A 14 7.73 -8.68 -2.93
C GLY A 14 8.94 -8.24 -2.11
N ILE A 15 9.43 -9.18 -1.31
CA ILE A 15 10.57 -8.97 -0.40
C ILE A 15 11.86 -9.40 -1.09
N VAL A 16 12.72 -8.42 -1.37
CA VAL A 16 14.06 -8.56 -1.97
C VAL A 16 15.15 -8.56 -0.90
N TYR A 17 15.06 -7.65 0.09
CA TYR A 17 16.03 -7.53 1.17
C TYR A 17 15.58 -8.36 2.37
N ARG A 18 16.44 -9.27 2.85
CA ARG A 18 16.18 -10.12 4.01
C ARG A 18 17.38 -10.14 4.96
N PRO A 19 17.16 -10.18 6.29
CA PRO A 19 18.23 -10.38 7.25
C PRO A 19 18.90 -11.73 7.06
N VAL A 20 20.22 -11.76 7.18
CA VAL A 20 21.00 -13.00 7.13
C VAL A 20 20.61 -13.87 8.34
N ASN A 21 20.33 -15.16 8.11
CA ASN A 21 19.94 -16.16 9.12
C ASN A 21 18.54 -16.01 9.75
N VAL A 22 17.65 -15.23 9.15
CA VAL A 22 16.22 -15.22 9.53
C VAL A 22 15.41 -15.90 8.44
N ASP A 23 14.68 -16.95 8.79
CA ASP A 23 13.75 -17.60 7.88
C ASP A 23 12.62 -16.62 7.51
N LYS A 24 12.17 -16.67 6.25
CA LYS A 24 11.05 -15.85 5.74
C LYS A 24 9.79 -15.96 6.61
N HIS A 25 9.54 -17.14 7.17
CA HIS A 25 8.40 -17.41 8.04
C HIS A 25 8.55 -16.84 9.45
N GLU A 26 9.76 -16.45 9.84
CA GLU A 26 10.08 -15.91 11.15
C GLU A 26 10.25 -14.38 11.15
N LEU A 27 10.17 -13.73 9.98
CA LEU A 27 10.27 -12.26 9.86
C LEU A 27 9.24 -11.52 10.72
N GLY A 28 8.01 -12.04 10.85
CA GLY A 28 6.99 -11.45 11.73
C GLY A 28 7.23 -11.65 13.23
N LYS A 29 8.26 -12.41 13.62
CA LYS A 29 8.57 -12.76 15.02
C LYS A 29 9.84 -12.08 15.54
N VAL A 30 10.56 -11.34 14.69
CA VAL A 30 11.71 -10.54 15.11
C VAL A 30 11.25 -9.31 15.91
N PRO A 31 12.14 -8.68 16.71
CA PRO A 31 11.79 -7.46 17.44
C PRO A 31 11.20 -6.38 16.51
N PRO A 32 10.19 -5.61 16.92
CA PRO A 32 9.49 -4.64 16.06
C PRO A 32 10.41 -3.65 15.33
N ILE A 33 11.50 -3.22 15.99
CA ILE A 33 12.49 -2.31 15.42
C ILE A 33 13.22 -2.96 14.23
N TRP A 34 13.58 -4.24 14.35
CA TRP A 34 14.16 -5.01 13.25
C TRP A 34 13.16 -5.30 12.14
N ASN A 35 11.91 -5.63 12.49
CA ASN A 35 10.87 -5.84 11.48
C ASN A 35 10.63 -4.57 10.65
N TYR A 36 10.59 -3.40 11.31
CA TYR A 36 10.48 -2.12 10.63
C TYR A 36 11.65 -1.85 9.69
N GLN A 37 12.89 -2.16 10.09
CA GLN A 37 14.04 -2.00 9.19
C GLN A 37 13.89 -2.84 7.92
N VAL A 38 13.44 -4.09 8.05
CA VAL A 38 13.17 -4.95 6.89
C VAL A 38 12.06 -4.37 6.01
N ILE A 39 10.96 -3.91 6.60
CA ILE A 39 9.86 -3.27 5.85
C ILE A 39 10.39 -2.04 5.10
N ARG A 40 11.04 -1.11 5.81
CA ARG A 40 11.59 0.13 5.27
C ARG A 40 12.53 -0.12 4.10
N ASP A 41 13.42 -1.10 4.21
CA ASP A 41 14.42 -1.40 3.18
C ASP A 41 13.77 -1.97 1.91
N ASN A 42 12.66 -2.72 2.03
CA ASN A 42 11.90 -3.28 0.90
C ASN A 42 10.89 -2.30 0.28
N VAL A 43 10.30 -1.41 1.09
CA VAL A 43 9.32 -0.40 0.61
C VAL A 43 10.01 0.67 -0.26
N ASN A 44 11.33 0.65 -0.40
CA ASN A 44 12.04 1.48 -1.39
C ASN A 44 11.62 1.19 -2.84
N SER A 45 11.17 -0.02 -3.16
CA SER A 45 10.63 -0.34 -4.49
C SER A 45 9.30 0.40 -4.76
N ASN A 46 8.93 0.54 -6.03
CA ASN A 46 7.68 1.20 -6.41
C ASN A 46 6.46 0.30 -6.14
N ILE A 47 5.33 0.92 -5.80
CA ILE A 47 4.03 0.23 -5.65
C ILE A 47 3.53 -0.23 -7.01
N ILE A 48 2.78 -1.34 -7.05
CA ILE A 48 2.16 -1.86 -8.29
C ILE A 48 0.66 -1.54 -8.31
N GLN A 49 -0.05 -1.86 -7.23
CA GLN A 49 -1.50 -1.70 -7.14
C GLN A 49 -1.94 -1.34 -5.71
N LEU A 50 -3.04 -0.61 -5.58
CA LEU A 50 -3.71 -0.36 -4.31
C LEU A 50 -5.21 -0.62 -4.47
N GLY A 51 -5.75 -1.53 -3.65
CA GLY A 51 -7.18 -1.71 -3.45
C GLY A 51 -7.70 -0.79 -2.35
N LEU A 52 -8.86 -0.17 -2.56
CA LEU A 52 -9.53 0.67 -1.56
C LEU A 52 -11.03 0.36 -1.53
N ALA A 53 -11.54 0.09 -0.33
CA ALA A 53 -12.97 -0.06 -0.09
C ALA A 53 -13.43 0.90 1.01
N LEU A 54 -14.54 1.59 0.77
CA LEU A 54 -15.23 2.37 1.78
C LEU A 54 -16.45 1.60 2.27
N CYS A 55 -16.70 1.68 3.57
CA CYS A 55 -17.77 0.94 4.19
C CYS A 55 -18.45 1.75 5.31
N ASP A 56 -19.76 1.59 5.45
CA ASP A 56 -20.51 2.13 6.58
C ASP A 56 -20.39 1.23 7.82
N ASP A 57 -21.03 1.64 8.92
CA ASP A 57 -21.04 0.92 10.19
C ASP A 57 -21.78 -0.44 10.14
N LYS A 58 -22.43 -0.77 9.02
CA LYS A 58 -23.18 -2.01 8.80
C LYS A 58 -22.52 -2.95 7.79
N GLY A 59 -21.36 -2.62 7.25
CA GLY A 59 -20.74 -3.46 6.22
C GLY A 59 -21.14 -3.08 4.78
N SER A 60 -21.85 -1.98 4.57
CA SER A 60 -22.36 -1.62 3.24
C SER A 60 -21.37 -0.76 2.46
N LEU A 61 -21.15 -1.16 1.20
CA LEU A 61 -20.34 -0.41 0.24
C LEU A 61 -21.11 0.77 -0.36
N PRO A 62 -20.40 1.82 -0.82
CA PRO A 62 -21.02 2.92 -1.54
C PRO A 62 -21.69 2.43 -2.81
N HIS A 63 -22.84 3.04 -3.14
CA HIS A 63 -23.61 2.76 -4.35
C HIS A 63 -23.88 4.01 -5.22
N PHE A 64 -23.57 5.21 -4.72
CA PHE A 64 -23.71 6.49 -5.47
C PHE A 64 -25.07 6.71 -6.17
N GLY A 65 -26.15 6.16 -5.61
CA GLY A 65 -27.48 6.22 -6.21
C GLY A 65 -27.69 5.28 -7.41
N THR A 66 -26.73 4.41 -7.72
CA THR A 66 -26.85 3.35 -8.72
C THR A 66 -27.28 2.03 -8.08
N GLY A 67 -27.57 1.03 -8.91
CA GLY A 67 -27.83 -0.35 -8.47
C GLY A 67 -26.57 -1.18 -8.22
N CYS A 68 -25.37 -0.57 -8.30
CA CYS A 68 -24.09 -1.25 -8.13
C CYS A 68 -23.43 -0.82 -6.82
N GLN A 69 -22.51 -1.64 -6.33
CA GLN A 69 -21.61 -1.31 -5.24
C GLN A 69 -20.19 -1.09 -5.77
N TYR A 70 -19.44 -0.21 -5.11
CA TYR A 70 -18.14 0.23 -5.62
C TYR A 70 -17.01 -0.05 -4.61
N VAL A 71 -15.94 -0.58 -5.17
CA VAL A 71 -14.59 -0.62 -4.60
C VAL A 71 -13.64 -0.12 -5.70
N TRP A 72 -12.47 0.37 -5.31
CA TRP A 72 -11.51 0.94 -6.24
C TRP A 72 -10.23 0.12 -6.25
N GLU A 73 -9.66 0.00 -7.44
CA GLU A 73 -8.34 -0.55 -7.67
C GLU A 73 -7.54 0.49 -8.46
N PHE A 74 -6.42 0.91 -7.89
CA PHE A 74 -5.52 1.88 -8.48
C PHE A 74 -4.28 1.14 -8.97
N ASN A 75 -4.03 1.18 -10.28
CA ASN A 75 -2.88 0.55 -10.92
C ASN A 75 -1.82 1.63 -11.24
N PHE A 76 -0.60 1.44 -10.78
CA PHE A 76 0.46 2.47 -10.85
C PHE A 76 1.46 2.20 -11.98
N ASN A 77 1.97 3.27 -12.58
CA ASN A 77 2.99 3.19 -13.64
C ASN A 77 4.43 3.35 -13.14
N ASN A 78 4.62 3.61 -11.84
CA ASN A 78 5.95 3.89 -11.30
C ASN A 78 6.85 2.66 -11.22
N PHE A 79 6.26 1.45 -11.20
CA PHE A 79 7.02 0.21 -11.16
C PHE A 79 7.32 -0.30 -12.58
N ASP A 80 8.61 -0.49 -12.88
CA ASP A 80 9.07 -1.06 -14.14
C ASP A 80 9.54 -2.49 -13.97
N VAL A 81 8.71 -3.45 -14.37
CA VAL A 81 8.96 -4.89 -14.24
C VAL A 81 10.26 -5.36 -14.92
N TYR A 82 10.80 -4.59 -15.87
CA TYR A 82 12.01 -4.95 -16.60
C TYR A 82 13.29 -4.42 -15.94
N ASN A 83 13.18 -3.35 -15.14
CA ASN A 83 14.34 -2.61 -14.64
C ASN A 83 14.40 -2.50 -13.11
N ASP A 84 13.25 -2.54 -12.42
CA ASP A 84 13.18 -2.38 -10.97
C ASP A 84 13.58 -3.65 -10.21
N LEU A 85 14.10 -3.46 -9.00
CA LEU A 85 14.39 -4.57 -8.09
C LEU A 85 13.10 -5.24 -7.64
N GLN A 86 13.04 -6.56 -7.85
CA GLN A 86 11.84 -7.35 -7.64
C GLN A 86 12.17 -8.77 -7.18
N ASN A 87 11.20 -9.39 -6.51
CA ASN A 87 11.19 -10.82 -6.24
C ASN A 87 10.50 -11.54 -7.42
N PRO A 88 11.21 -12.37 -8.20
CA PRO A 88 10.63 -13.03 -9.37
C PRO A 88 9.43 -13.92 -9.05
N GLU A 89 9.39 -14.58 -7.88
CA GLU A 89 8.25 -15.41 -7.48
C GLU A 89 7.00 -14.56 -7.22
N SER A 90 7.19 -13.36 -6.66
CA SER A 90 6.09 -12.40 -6.46
C SER A 90 5.57 -11.86 -7.79
N ILE A 91 6.46 -11.53 -8.74
CA ILE A 91 6.04 -11.04 -10.06
C ILE A 91 5.26 -12.12 -10.82
N GLU A 92 5.79 -13.35 -10.87
CA GLU A 92 5.09 -14.47 -11.52
C GLU A 92 3.71 -14.74 -10.90
N LEU A 93 3.59 -14.61 -9.57
CA LEU A 93 2.30 -14.73 -8.89
C LEU A 93 1.32 -13.62 -9.30
N LEU A 94 1.78 -12.37 -9.31
CA LEU A 94 0.96 -11.20 -9.68
C LEU A 94 0.49 -11.27 -11.15
N GLU A 95 1.35 -11.69 -12.08
CA GLU A 95 0.97 -11.94 -13.47
C GLU A 95 -0.13 -13.00 -13.57
N ARG A 96 0.02 -14.11 -12.81
CA ARG A 96 -1.00 -15.18 -12.76
C ARG A 96 -2.32 -14.73 -12.16
N GLN A 97 -2.30 -13.74 -11.28
CA GLN A 97 -3.50 -13.13 -10.69
C GLN A 97 -4.14 -12.07 -11.61
N GLY A 98 -3.50 -11.74 -12.72
CA GLY A 98 -4.07 -10.89 -13.78
C GLY A 98 -3.51 -9.47 -13.83
N ILE A 99 -2.41 -9.17 -13.13
CA ILE A 99 -1.71 -7.90 -13.32
C ILE A 99 -1.03 -7.90 -14.69
N ASP A 100 -1.34 -6.87 -15.47
CA ASP A 100 -0.73 -6.59 -16.76
C ASP A 100 0.31 -5.47 -16.59
N PHE A 101 1.57 -5.86 -16.43
CA PHE A 101 2.67 -4.92 -16.17
C PHE A 101 2.92 -3.98 -17.36
N ASP A 102 2.75 -4.45 -18.59
CA ASP A 102 2.90 -3.62 -19.79
C ASP A 102 1.80 -2.54 -19.83
N LYS A 103 0.56 -2.92 -19.48
CA LYS A 103 -0.54 -1.96 -19.35
C LYS A 103 -0.30 -0.98 -18.20
N ASN A 104 0.21 -1.44 -17.06
CA ASN A 104 0.54 -0.55 -15.94
C ASN A 104 1.58 0.50 -16.34
N LEU A 105 2.66 0.11 -17.02
CA LEU A 105 3.67 1.04 -17.53
C LEU A 105 3.11 2.08 -18.50
N LYS A 106 2.12 1.69 -19.33
CA LYS A 106 1.58 2.54 -20.39
C LYS A 106 0.40 3.42 -19.92
N GLU A 107 -0.46 2.89 -19.06
CA GLU A 107 -1.78 3.43 -18.74
C GLU A 107 -2.00 3.62 -17.23
N GLY A 108 -1.09 3.14 -16.39
CA GLY A 108 -1.16 3.29 -14.94
C GLY A 108 -1.03 4.75 -14.49
N ILE A 109 -1.52 5.03 -13.29
CA ILE A 109 -1.46 6.36 -12.68
C ILE A 109 -0.10 6.63 -12.05
N ASP A 110 0.31 7.89 -11.99
CA ASP A 110 1.46 8.29 -11.20
C ASP A 110 1.08 8.37 -9.71
N SER A 111 1.90 7.77 -8.85
CA SER A 111 1.70 7.79 -7.39
C SER A 111 1.71 9.20 -6.79
N ALA A 112 2.32 10.20 -7.45
CA ALA A 112 2.28 11.60 -7.05
C ALA A 112 0.89 12.19 -7.19
N ASP A 113 0.25 11.92 -8.33
CA ASP A 113 -1.10 12.41 -8.61
C ASP A 113 -2.10 11.74 -7.66
N PHE A 114 -1.92 10.44 -7.42
CA PHE A 114 -2.69 9.73 -6.40
C PHE A 114 -2.49 10.35 -5.01
N ALA A 115 -1.25 10.64 -4.59
CA ALA A 115 -0.97 11.26 -3.30
C ALA A 115 -1.66 12.62 -3.13
N ALA A 116 -1.57 13.47 -4.15
CA ALA A 116 -2.22 14.79 -4.15
C ALA A 116 -3.75 14.66 -4.00
N LEU A 117 -4.38 13.78 -4.78
CA LEU A 117 -5.82 13.53 -4.69
C LEU A 117 -6.24 12.92 -3.35
N MET A 118 -5.43 12.04 -2.77
CA MET A 118 -5.68 11.47 -1.45
C MET A 118 -5.65 12.55 -0.36
N LEU A 119 -4.70 13.48 -0.41
CA LEU A 119 -4.65 14.61 0.52
C LEU A 119 -5.87 15.53 0.39
N GLU A 120 -6.36 15.74 -0.83
CA GLU A 120 -7.55 16.57 -1.09
C GLU A 120 -8.88 15.84 -0.80
N SER A 121 -8.88 14.50 -0.75
CA SER A 121 -10.10 13.69 -0.60
C SER A 121 -10.81 13.85 0.75
N GLY A 122 -10.10 14.35 1.76
CA GLY A 122 -10.58 14.40 3.14
C GLY A 122 -10.58 13.05 3.87
N LEU A 123 -10.06 11.97 3.27
CA LEU A 123 -9.86 10.68 3.93
C LEU A 123 -8.73 10.68 4.97
N LEU A 124 -7.85 11.69 4.91
CA LEU A 124 -6.67 11.84 5.74
C LEU A 124 -6.85 13.00 6.74
N GLY A 125 -6.14 12.94 7.87
CA GLY A 125 -6.00 14.06 8.81
C GLY A 125 -7.06 14.18 9.93
N ASP A 126 -8.26 13.62 9.76
CA ASP A 126 -9.23 13.52 10.87
C ASP A 126 -9.20 12.11 11.49
N HIS A 127 -8.37 11.97 12.53
CA HIS A 127 -8.19 10.73 13.28
C HIS A 127 -9.48 10.21 13.94
N SER A 128 -10.52 11.04 14.06
CA SER A 128 -11.80 10.65 14.66
C SER A 128 -12.89 10.32 13.64
N ALA A 129 -12.70 10.71 12.38
CA ALA A 129 -13.70 10.52 11.33
C ALA A 129 -13.65 9.14 10.68
N PHE A 130 -12.45 8.53 10.56
CA PHE A 130 -12.24 7.29 9.82
C PHE A 130 -11.57 6.19 10.64
N THR A 131 -12.01 4.95 10.42
CA THR A 131 -11.37 3.73 10.91
C THR A 131 -10.69 3.03 9.74
N TRP A 132 -9.37 2.91 9.80
CA TRP A 132 -8.58 2.18 8.81
C TRP A 132 -8.53 0.70 9.16
N VAL A 133 -8.80 -0.16 8.18
CA VAL A 133 -8.83 -1.61 8.30
C VAL A 133 -7.79 -2.19 7.34
N THR A 134 -6.95 -3.08 7.85
CA THR A 134 -5.90 -3.75 7.09
C THR A 134 -5.76 -5.19 7.54
N PHE A 135 -5.23 -6.08 6.70
CA PHE A 135 -4.93 -7.47 7.05
C PHE A 135 -3.46 -7.76 6.79
N HIS A 136 -2.68 -8.02 7.84
CA HIS A 136 -1.20 -8.05 7.74
C HIS A 136 -0.59 -6.77 7.13
N GLY A 137 -1.29 -5.63 7.19
CA GLY A 137 -0.98 -4.43 6.40
C GLY A 137 0.13 -3.53 6.91
N ALA A 138 1.15 -4.10 7.55
CA ALA A 138 2.35 -3.34 7.90
C ALA A 138 3.04 -2.79 6.64
N TYR A 139 3.10 -3.59 5.57
CA TYR A 139 3.58 -3.15 4.26
C TYR A 139 2.59 -2.18 3.60
N ASP A 140 1.28 -2.45 3.67
CA ASP A 140 0.26 -1.58 3.06
C ASP A 140 0.35 -0.15 3.60
N ILE A 141 0.41 -0.01 4.93
CA ILE A 141 0.56 1.29 5.58
C ILE A 141 1.91 1.91 5.23
N ALA A 142 3.00 1.13 5.19
CA ALA A 142 4.32 1.66 4.84
C ALA A 142 4.37 2.20 3.40
N TYR A 143 3.78 1.49 2.44
CA TYR A 143 3.66 1.95 1.05
C TYR A 143 2.78 3.20 0.94
N LEU A 144 1.61 3.19 1.59
CA LEU A 144 0.73 4.36 1.60
C LEU A 144 1.45 5.59 2.20
N MET A 145 2.16 5.41 3.33
CA MET A 145 2.95 6.47 3.95
C MET A 145 4.08 6.96 3.04
N LYS A 146 4.80 6.07 2.35
CA LYS A 146 5.82 6.47 1.37
C LYS A 146 5.22 7.34 0.27
N ILE A 147 4.08 6.94 -0.27
CA ILE A 147 3.38 7.68 -1.32
C ILE A 147 2.95 9.06 -0.82
N LEU A 148 2.40 9.15 0.39
CA LEU A 148 1.91 10.40 0.98
C LEU A 148 3.04 11.36 1.41
N ILE A 149 4.10 10.86 2.04
CA ILE A 149 5.26 11.68 2.46
C ILE A 149 6.07 12.14 1.25
N ARG A 150 6.06 11.38 0.14
CA ARG A 150 6.86 11.66 -1.07
C ARG A 150 8.38 11.71 -0.79
N GLN A 151 8.82 11.05 0.28
CA GLN A 151 10.22 10.91 0.71
C GLN A 151 10.47 9.47 1.17
N PRO A 152 11.74 9.06 1.32
CA PRO A 152 12.05 7.81 2.02
C PRO A 152 11.37 7.75 3.38
N LEU A 153 10.95 6.55 3.77
CA LEU A 153 10.34 6.33 5.08
C LEU A 153 11.29 6.74 6.22
N PRO A 154 10.76 7.18 7.38
CA PRO A 154 11.58 7.57 8.53
C PRO A 154 12.65 6.54 8.89
N TYR A 155 13.79 7.02 9.38
CA TYR A 155 14.94 6.14 9.64
C TYR A 155 14.62 5.04 10.67
N ASP A 156 13.85 5.33 11.71
CA ASP A 156 13.51 4.36 12.74
C ASP A 156 11.99 4.23 12.93
N LEU A 157 11.60 3.19 13.67
CA LEU A 157 10.20 2.90 13.96
C LEU A 157 9.55 4.04 14.73
N MET A 158 10.28 4.76 15.59
CA MET A 158 9.70 5.85 16.38
C MET A 158 9.29 7.02 15.50
N GLY A 159 10.12 7.37 14.51
CA GLY A 159 9.81 8.38 13.49
C GLY A 159 8.68 7.93 12.56
N PHE A 160 8.58 6.64 12.25
CA PHE A 160 7.45 6.12 11.46
C PHE A 160 6.12 6.18 12.20
N MET A 161 6.12 5.87 13.49
CA MET A 161 4.92 5.89 14.33
C MET A 161 4.48 7.32 14.70
N ASN A 162 5.39 8.31 14.58
CA ASN A 162 5.12 9.70 14.87
C ASN A 162 5.61 10.59 13.71
N PRO A 163 4.99 10.45 12.52
CA PRO A 163 5.44 11.19 11.35
C PRO A 163 5.12 12.67 11.52
N SER A 164 6.09 13.53 11.23
CA SER A 164 5.88 14.97 11.10
C SER A 164 5.28 15.25 9.71
N LEU A 165 3.98 15.00 9.56
CA LEU A 165 3.20 15.35 8.37
C LEU A 165 2.63 16.77 8.49
#